data_AF-A0A6B1APV8-F1
#
_entry.id   AF-A0A6B1APV8-F1
#
_cell.length_a   1.000
_cell.length_b   1.000
_cell.length_c   1.000
_cell.angle_alpha   90.00
_cell.angle_beta   90.00
_cell.angle_gamma   90.00
#
_symmetry.space_group_name_H-M   'P 1'
#
loop_
_entity.id
_entity.type
_entity.pdbx_description
1 polymer ?
#
loop_
_entity_poly.entity_id
_entity_poly.type
_entity_poly.pdbx_seq_one_letter_code
_entity_poly.pdbx_strand_id
1 'polypeptide(L)'
;MTDPVDLGYAFGLPPRRAVAYFKSKGYEFSWNWWETWQAAHARSFTVAKAARMDILADIRSEVQRALDEGITAREFAKSLEPRLKAKGWWGRQVVVDPGGGADLVQLGSPRRLETIYRTNMRVARAQAHYQSMAANAEARPYWQYLTMDDDLVRAAHRPLHGLVFRHDDPFWDTHFPPNGFR
;
A
#
# COMPACT_ATOMS: atom_id res chain seq x y z
N MET A 1 30.21 1.02 -24.61
CA MET A 1 29.94 -0.42 -24.38
C MET A 1 30.03 -0.64 -22.88
N THR A 2 28.93 -0.98 -22.22
CA THR A 2 28.89 -1.26 -20.77
C THR A 2 29.44 -2.65 -20.49
N ASP A 3 30.41 -2.78 -19.57
CA ASP A 3 30.95 -4.07 -19.14
C ASP A 3 29.83 -5.02 -18.64
N PRO A 4 29.92 -6.33 -18.92
CA PRO A 4 28.95 -7.30 -18.44
C PRO A 4 28.96 -7.39 -16.92
N VAL A 5 27.77 -7.47 -16.32
CA VAL A 5 27.54 -7.54 -14.87
C VAL A 5 28.01 -8.88 -14.30
N ASP A 6 28.82 -8.85 -13.24
CA ASP A 6 29.21 -10.04 -12.50
C ASP A 6 28.18 -10.34 -11.40
N LEU A 7 27.29 -11.29 -11.70
CA LEU A 7 26.21 -11.70 -10.80
C LEU A 7 26.74 -12.45 -9.57
N GLY A 8 27.83 -13.21 -9.70
CA GLY A 8 28.42 -13.96 -8.59
C GLY A 8 28.97 -13.04 -7.51
N TYR A 9 29.62 -11.95 -7.93
CA TYR A 9 30.10 -10.90 -7.03
C TYR A 9 28.95 -10.17 -6.30
N ALA A 10 27.88 -9.83 -7.02
CA ALA A 10 26.77 -9.05 -6.47
C ALA A 10 25.97 -9.78 -5.39
N PHE A 11 25.80 -11.11 -5.50
CA PHE A 11 25.11 -11.92 -4.50
C PHE A 11 25.91 -12.15 -3.21
N GLY A 12 27.23 -11.91 -3.24
CA GLY A 12 28.09 -11.94 -2.05
C GLY A 12 28.08 -10.65 -1.21
N LEU A 13 27.41 -9.58 -1.67
CA LEU A 13 27.42 -8.28 -1.01
C LEU A 13 26.22 -8.07 -0.06
N PRO A 14 26.41 -7.31 1.04
CA PRO A 14 25.29 -6.82 1.84
C PRO A 14 24.31 -5.98 1.01
N PRO A 15 22.99 -6.02 1.32
CA PRO A 15 21.93 -5.51 0.44
C PRO A 15 22.10 -4.06 -0.05
N ARG A 16 22.59 -3.16 0.81
CA ARG A 16 22.83 -1.75 0.42
C ARG A 16 23.94 -1.59 -0.63
N ARG A 17 24.95 -2.47 -0.63
CA ARG A 17 26.09 -2.42 -1.56
C ARG A 17 25.78 -3.10 -2.89
N ALA A 18 25.01 -4.19 -2.87
CA ALA A 18 24.50 -4.81 -4.10
C ALA A 18 23.65 -3.79 -4.91
N VAL A 19 22.74 -3.07 -4.26
CA VAL A 19 21.90 -2.04 -4.90
C VAL A 19 22.72 -0.88 -5.49
N ALA A 20 23.80 -0.47 -4.82
CA ALA A 20 24.68 0.59 -5.33
C ALA A 20 25.52 0.12 -6.53
N TYR A 21 26.03 -1.11 -6.49
CA TYR A 21 26.79 -1.74 -7.59
C TYR A 21 25.96 -1.80 -8.87
N PHE A 22 24.71 -2.24 -8.75
CA PHE A 22 23.80 -2.36 -9.87
C PHE A 22 23.35 -1.02 -10.48
N LYS A 23 23.09 0.02 -9.65
CA LYS A 23 22.82 1.38 -10.14
C LYS A 23 24.02 2.01 -10.85
N SER A 24 25.24 1.73 -10.36
CA SER A 24 26.48 2.24 -10.98
C SER A 24 26.75 1.67 -12.37
N LYS A 25 26.11 0.55 -12.70
CA LYS A 25 26.19 -0.12 -14.02
C LYS A 25 25.03 0.22 -14.96
N GLY A 26 24.21 1.21 -14.62
CA GLY A 26 23.18 1.76 -15.51
C GLY A 26 21.86 0.98 -15.52
N TYR A 27 21.66 0.07 -14.57
CA TYR A 27 20.40 -0.67 -14.43
C TYR A 27 19.45 0.06 -13.46
N GLU A 28 18.27 0.42 -13.95
CA GLU A 28 17.15 0.82 -13.11
C GLU A 28 16.46 -0.43 -12.54
N PHE A 29 16.51 -0.59 -11.22
CA PHE A 29 15.85 -1.71 -10.56
C PHE A 29 14.37 -1.37 -10.32
N SER A 30 13.49 -1.87 -11.18
CA SER A 30 12.10 -2.14 -10.80
C SER A 30 12.08 -3.41 -9.95
N TRP A 31 11.84 -3.21 -8.65
CA TRP A 31 11.67 -4.25 -7.64
C TRP A 31 10.65 -5.32 -8.07
N ASN A 32 11.08 -6.44 -8.66
CA ASN A 32 10.20 -7.54 -9.09
C ASN A 32 9.65 -8.41 -7.92
N TRP A 33 9.27 -7.76 -6.81
CA TRP A 33 8.18 -8.18 -5.90
C TRP A 33 6.85 -7.48 -6.27
N TRP A 34 6.91 -6.62 -7.30
CA TRP A 34 5.86 -5.80 -7.88
C TRP A 34 4.64 -6.59 -8.39
N GLU A 35 4.78 -7.76 -9.01
CA GLU A 35 3.68 -8.34 -9.81
C GLU A 35 2.44 -8.80 -9.02
N THR A 36 2.55 -9.16 -7.75
CA THR A 36 1.39 -9.74 -7.00
C THR A 36 0.62 -8.71 -6.16
N TRP A 37 1.15 -7.49 -5.99
CA TRP A 37 0.61 -6.46 -5.09
C TRP A 37 0.18 -5.17 -5.84
N GLN A 38 0.40 -5.13 -7.16
CA GLN A 38 0.32 -3.95 -8.02
C GLN A 38 -1.08 -3.46 -8.39
N ALA A 39 -2.09 -4.32 -8.53
CA ALA A 39 -3.35 -3.86 -9.13
C ALA A 39 -4.09 -2.81 -8.27
N ALA A 40 -4.03 -2.90 -6.93
CA ALA A 40 -4.80 -2.01 -6.04
C ALA A 40 -3.95 -1.02 -5.22
N HIS A 41 -2.69 -1.34 -4.88
CA HIS A 41 -1.89 -0.57 -3.89
C HIS A 41 -0.81 0.33 -4.49
N ALA A 42 -0.44 0.10 -5.76
CA ALA A 42 0.50 0.94 -6.48
C ALA A 42 0.07 2.43 -6.55
N ARG A 43 -1.24 2.70 -6.43
CA ARG A 43 -1.78 4.08 -6.35
C ARG A 43 -1.84 4.67 -4.94
N SER A 44 -1.82 3.86 -3.87
CA SER A 44 -1.99 4.36 -2.50
C SER A 44 -0.65 4.58 -1.78
N PHE A 45 0.41 3.88 -2.18
CA PHE A 45 1.75 4.01 -1.56
C PHE A 45 2.63 5.12 -2.18
N THR A 46 2.09 5.91 -3.12
CA THR A 46 2.44 7.33 -3.28
C THR A 46 1.92 8.10 -2.07
N VAL A 47 2.45 7.79 -0.89
CA VAL A 47 2.18 8.57 0.31
C VAL A 47 2.70 9.97 0.04
N ALA A 48 1.72 10.88 -0.08
CA ALA A 48 1.88 12.31 -0.29
C ALA A 48 3.18 12.86 0.31
N LYS A 49 4.05 13.36 -0.58
CA LYS A 49 5.22 14.22 -0.35
C LYS A 49 6.11 13.82 0.84
N ALA A 50 7.29 13.26 0.52
CA ALA A 50 8.49 13.15 1.39
C ALA A 50 8.67 11.92 2.32
N ALA A 51 8.29 10.70 1.89
CA ALA A 51 8.72 9.51 2.62
C ALA A 51 10.09 9.01 2.12
N ARG A 52 11.12 9.10 2.97
CA ARG A 52 12.40 8.42 2.79
C ARG A 52 12.15 6.90 2.76
N MET A 53 12.91 6.14 1.97
CA MET A 53 12.71 4.68 1.80
C MET A 53 12.74 3.91 3.12
N ASP A 54 13.49 4.38 4.11
CA ASP A 54 13.57 3.80 5.45
C ASP A 54 12.30 4.01 6.29
N ILE A 55 11.50 5.05 6.03
CA ILE A 55 10.18 5.26 6.64
C ILE A 55 9.16 4.28 6.05
N LEU A 56 9.15 4.16 4.72
CA LEU A 56 8.24 3.27 4.01
C LEU A 56 8.48 1.80 4.41
N ALA A 57 9.75 1.40 4.54
CA ALA A 57 10.12 0.08 5.01
C ALA A 57 9.58 -0.22 6.42
N ASP A 58 9.76 0.69 7.39
CA ASP A 58 9.27 0.48 8.76
C ASP A 58 7.75 0.35 8.83
N ILE A 59 7.02 1.19 8.08
CA ILE A 59 5.55 1.14 8.04
C ILE A 59 5.10 -0.20 7.44
N ARG A 60 5.71 -0.63 6.33
CA ARG A 60 5.38 -1.90 5.68
C ARG A 60 5.64 -3.09 6.58
N SER A 61 6.82 -3.15 7.22
CA SER A 61 7.16 -4.23 8.14
C SER A 61 6.18 -4.30 9.32
N GLU A 62 5.73 -3.16 9.82
CA GLU A 62 4.75 -3.13 10.90
C GLU A 62 3.35 -3.57 10.44
N VAL A 63 2.94 -3.22 9.22
CA VAL A 63 1.68 -3.69 8.63
C VAL A 63 1.74 -5.21 8.44
N GLN A 64 2.87 -5.75 7.98
CA GLN A 64 3.05 -7.18 7.85
C GLN A 64 2.92 -7.88 9.21
N ARG A 65 3.57 -7.34 10.25
CA ARG A 65 3.40 -7.87 11.62
C ARG A 65 1.95 -7.86 12.09
N ALA A 66 1.19 -6.81 11.76
CA ALA A 66 -0.23 -6.76 12.08
C ALA A 66 -1.08 -7.83 11.38
N LEU A 67 -0.72 -8.20 10.15
CA LEU A 67 -1.36 -9.28 9.42
C LEU A 67 -0.99 -10.65 9.99
N ASP A 68 0.27 -10.85 10.35
CA ASP A 68 0.80 -12.14 10.81
C ASP A 68 0.42 -12.46 12.26
N GLU A 69 0.49 -11.46 13.14
CA GLU A 69 0.31 -11.62 14.59
C GLU A 69 -1.07 -11.12 15.09
N GLY A 70 -1.83 -10.40 14.26
CA GLY A 70 -3.15 -9.87 14.65
C GLY A 70 -3.09 -8.75 15.70
N ILE A 71 -1.99 -7.99 15.76
CA ILE A 71 -1.82 -6.90 16.75
C ILE A 71 -2.86 -5.80 16.55
N THR A 72 -3.20 -5.10 17.63
CA THR A 72 -4.15 -3.98 17.61
C THR A 72 -3.56 -2.70 17.00
N ALA A 73 -4.43 -1.77 16.59
CA ALA A 73 -4.02 -0.43 16.14
C ALA A 73 -3.18 0.33 17.20
N ARG A 74 -3.45 0.07 18.49
CA ARG A 74 -2.71 0.65 19.60
C ARG A 74 -1.28 0.11 19.66
N GLU A 75 -1.12 -1.21 19.53
CA GLU A 75 0.20 -1.86 19.52
C GLU A 75 1.01 -1.48 18.29
N PHE A 76 0.35 -1.43 17.12
CA PHE A 76 0.91 -0.93 15.86
C PHE A 76 1.45 0.50 16.02
N ALA A 77 0.69 1.40 16.65
CA ALA A 77 1.15 2.77 16.87
C ALA A 77 2.30 2.82 17.90
N LYS A 78 2.17 2.07 19.01
CA LYS A 78 3.14 2.05 20.11
C LYS A 78 4.54 1.62 19.66
N SER A 79 4.63 0.64 18.75
CA SER A 79 5.89 0.13 18.21
C SER A 79 6.51 1.07 17.15
N LEU A 80 5.67 1.67 16.31
CA LEU A 80 6.10 2.37 15.10
C LEU A 80 6.39 3.85 15.35
N GLU A 81 5.61 4.50 16.22
CA GLU A 81 5.77 5.92 16.54
C GLU A 81 7.19 6.30 16.98
N PRO A 82 7.86 5.59 17.93
CA PRO A 82 9.22 5.94 18.34
C PRO A 82 10.23 5.87 17.19
N ARG A 83 10.09 4.86 16.30
CA ARG A 83 11.00 4.68 15.15
C ARG A 83 10.84 5.81 14.14
N LEU A 84 9.59 6.19 13.86
CA LEU A 84 9.27 7.29 12.94
C LEU A 84 9.71 8.65 13.50
N LYS A 85 9.54 8.88 14.80
CA LYS A 85 10.05 10.06 15.51
C LYS A 85 11.58 10.14 15.45
N ALA A 86 12.28 9.05 15.74
CA ALA A 86 13.75 8.98 15.66
C ALA A 86 14.26 9.28 14.24
N LYS A 87 13.46 8.94 13.23
CA LYS A 87 13.71 9.24 11.82
C LYS A 87 13.19 10.63 11.39
N GLY A 88 12.77 11.48 12.32
CA GLY A 88 12.30 12.84 12.02
C GLY A 88 10.99 12.91 11.24
N TRP A 89 10.26 11.80 11.08
CA TRP A 89 8.99 11.75 10.36
C TRP A 89 7.81 11.86 11.34
N TRP A 90 7.64 13.02 11.96
CA TRP A 90 6.57 13.24 12.94
C TRP A 90 6.10 14.69 13.00
N GLY A 91 4.81 14.88 13.30
CA GLY A 91 4.21 16.19 13.46
C GLY A 91 4.05 16.93 12.13
N ARG A 92 3.89 18.26 12.21
CA ARG A 92 3.84 19.14 11.04
C ARG A 92 5.25 19.63 10.74
N GLN A 93 5.66 19.58 9.48
CA GLN A 93 6.95 20.08 9.01
C GLN A 93 6.78 20.86 7.72
N VAL A 94 7.59 21.90 7.55
CA VAL A 94 7.69 22.62 6.29
C VAL A 94 8.53 21.76 5.34
N VAL A 95 7.91 21.32 4.24
CA VAL A 95 8.57 20.57 3.18
C VAL A 95 8.73 21.52 2.01
N VAL A 96 9.98 21.72 1.58
CA VAL A 96 10.30 22.50 0.39
C VAL A 96 10.26 21.55 -0.81
N ASP A 97 9.45 21.89 -1.81
CA ASP A 97 9.39 21.18 -3.06
C ASP A 97 10.60 21.51 -3.96
N PRO A 98 10.87 20.69 -5.00
CA PRO A 98 11.99 20.95 -5.92
C PRO A 98 11.89 22.27 -6.70
N GLY A 99 10.71 22.90 -6.75
CA GLY A 99 10.46 24.19 -7.38
C GLY A 99 10.61 25.38 -6.43
N GLY A 100 11.01 25.16 -5.18
CA GLY A 100 11.21 26.21 -4.17
C GLY A 100 9.95 26.60 -3.39
N GLY A 101 8.81 25.94 -3.62
CA GLY A 101 7.59 26.12 -2.84
C GLY A 101 7.70 25.44 -1.48
N ALA A 102 7.30 26.11 -0.40
CA ALA A 102 7.34 25.58 0.96
C ALA A 102 5.92 25.30 1.47
N ASP A 103 5.59 24.03 1.69
CA ASP A 103 4.28 23.61 2.20
C ASP A 103 4.41 23.09 3.64
N LEU A 104 3.48 23.50 4.52
CA LEU A 104 3.34 22.87 5.84
C LEU A 104 2.60 21.52 5.68
N VAL A 105 3.32 20.42 5.83
CA VAL A 105 2.78 19.06 5.66
C VAL A 105 2.68 18.35 7.02
N GLN A 106 1.58 17.63 7.25
CA GLN A 106 1.47 16.70 8.36
C GLN A 106 2.18 15.38 7.99
N LEU A 107 3.26 15.04 8.68
CA LEU A 107 3.96 13.75 8.60
C LEU A 107 3.28 12.71 9.50
N GLY A 108 4.02 11.99 10.34
CA GLY A 108 3.45 11.05 11.32
C GLY A 108 2.57 11.75 12.38
N SER A 109 1.51 11.06 12.79
CA SER A 109 0.69 11.40 13.96
C SER A 109 -0.06 10.15 14.42
N PRO A 110 -0.55 10.08 15.67
CA PRO A 110 -1.29 8.91 16.16
C PRO A 110 -2.51 8.60 15.28
N ARG A 111 -3.28 9.63 14.91
CA ARG A 111 -4.43 9.51 14.00
C ARG A 111 -4.03 9.00 12.61
N ARG A 112 -2.88 9.43 12.08
CA ARG A 112 -2.39 8.96 10.78
C ARG A 112 -1.95 7.50 10.86
N LEU A 113 -1.28 7.07 11.93
CA LEU A 113 -0.91 5.67 12.13
C LEU A 113 -2.14 4.78 12.26
N GLU A 114 -3.18 5.21 12.99
CA GLU A 114 -4.45 4.49 13.05
C GLU A 114 -5.10 4.36 11.66
N THR A 115 -5.09 5.45 10.88
CA THR A 115 -5.63 5.44 9.51
C THR A 115 -4.86 4.47 8.61
N ILE A 116 -3.53 4.48 8.68
CA ILE A 116 -2.66 3.54 7.95
C ILE A 116 -3.01 2.10 8.33
N TYR A 117 -3.03 1.79 9.63
CA TYR A 117 -3.39 0.46 10.12
C TYR A 117 -4.77 0.03 9.60
N ARG A 118 -5.82 0.80 9.88
CA ARG A 118 -7.20 0.43 9.54
C ARG A 118 -7.40 0.24 8.03
N THR A 119 -6.79 1.11 7.23
CA THR A 119 -6.87 1.03 5.76
C THR A 119 -6.22 -0.25 5.25
N ASN A 120 -4.98 -0.54 5.67
CA ASN A 120 -4.26 -1.73 5.22
C ASN A 120 -4.95 -3.02 5.68
N MET A 121 -5.43 -3.09 6.92
CA MET A 121 -6.15 -4.27 7.40
C MET A 121 -7.48 -4.50 6.65
N ARG A 122 -8.21 -3.42 6.32
CA ARG A 122 -9.45 -3.51 5.54
C ARG A 122 -9.19 -4.02 4.13
N VAL A 123 -8.13 -3.51 3.49
CA VAL A 123 -7.70 -4.00 2.17
C VAL A 123 -7.34 -5.48 2.24
N ALA A 124 -6.49 -5.88 3.18
CA ALA A 124 -6.01 -7.25 3.25
C ALA A 124 -7.17 -8.25 3.43
N ARG A 125 -8.12 -7.91 4.30
CA ARG A 125 -9.35 -8.69 4.47
C ARG A 125 -10.17 -8.77 3.17
N ALA A 126 -10.31 -7.66 2.46
CA ALA A 126 -11.07 -7.65 1.21
C ALA A 126 -10.37 -8.45 0.09
N GLN A 127 -9.04 -8.43 0.04
CA GLN A 127 -8.27 -9.27 -0.87
C GLN A 127 -8.47 -10.76 -0.58
N ALA A 128 -8.44 -11.15 0.70
CA ALA A 128 -8.74 -12.53 1.10
C ALA A 128 -10.18 -12.92 0.72
N HIS A 129 -11.14 -12.01 0.87
CA HIS A 129 -12.52 -12.22 0.45
C HIS A 129 -12.64 -12.40 -1.07
N TYR A 130 -11.97 -11.53 -1.85
CA TYR A 130 -11.89 -11.64 -3.31
C TYR A 130 -11.35 -13.01 -3.73
N GLN A 131 -10.22 -13.44 -3.16
CA GLN A 131 -9.61 -14.73 -3.47
C GLN A 131 -10.55 -15.89 -3.16
N SER A 132 -11.26 -15.82 -2.02
CA SER A 132 -12.26 -16.82 -1.66
C SER A 132 -13.44 -16.87 -2.63
N MET A 133 -13.93 -15.71 -3.09
CA MET A 133 -15.00 -15.63 -4.09
C MET A 133 -14.54 -16.12 -5.45
N ALA A 134 -13.34 -15.73 -5.88
CA ALA A 134 -12.75 -16.13 -7.16
C ALA A 134 -12.49 -17.65 -7.21
N ALA A 135 -12.01 -18.25 -6.12
CA ALA A 135 -11.85 -19.70 -6.02
C ALA A 135 -13.18 -20.47 -6.11
N ASN A 136 -14.30 -19.82 -5.84
CA ASN A 136 -15.64 -20.40 -5.91
C ASN A 136 -16.45 -19.88 -7.11
N ALA A 137 -15.80 -19.22 -8.07
CA ALA A 137 -16.46 -18.54 -9.18
C ALA A 137 -17.23 -19.52 -10.09
N GLU A 138 -16.76 -20.76 -10.24
CA GLU A 138 -17.46 -21.76 -11.07
C GLU A 138 -18.84 -22.12 -10.51
N ALA A 139 -18.94 -22.30 -9.18
CA ALA A 139 -20.21 -22.63 -8.52
C ALA A 139 -21.07 -21.38 -8.24
N ARG A 140 -20.44 -20.20 -8.12
CA ARG A 140 -21.11 -18.91 -7.90
C ARG A 140 -20.58 -17.84 -8.85
N PRO A 141 -20.95 -17.91 -10.14
CA PRO A 141 -20.35 -17.07 -11.19
C PRO A 141 -20.84 -15.62 -11.17
N TYR A 142 -21.92 -15.32 -10.46
CA TYR A 142 -22.48 -13.98 -10.35
C TYR A 142 -22.22 -13.39 -8.97
N TRP A 143 -21.67 -12.19 -8.96
CA TRP A 143 -21.38 -11.40 -7.77
C TRP A 143 -22.31 -10.19 -7.72
N GLN A 144 -22.69 -9.79 -6.52
CA GLN A 144 -23.58 -8.65 -6.28
C GLN A 144 -22.82 -7.54 -5.56
N TYR A 145 -22.99 -6.30 -6.04
CA TYR A 145 -22.43 -5.12 -5.38
C TYR A 145 -23.36 -4.70 -4.23
N LEU A 146 -22.90 -4.89 -3.00
CA LEU A 146 -23.67 -4.55 -1.80
C LEU A 146 -23.02 -3.39 -1.05
N THR A 147 -23.85 -2.45 -0.61
CA THR A 147 -23.51 -1.39 0.33
C THR A 147 -24.29 -1.62 1.64
N MET A 148 -24.00 -0.82 2.67
CA MET A 148 -24.80 -0.84 3.91
C MET A 148 -26.21 -0.25 3.72
N ASP A 149 -26.50 0.30 2.55
CA ASP A 149 -27.76 0.99 2.19
C ASP A 149 -28.23 2.03 3.23
N ASP A 150 -27.26 2.72 3.84
CA ASP A 150 -27.48 3.77 4.82
C ASP A 150 -27.09 5.15 4.28
N ASP A 151 -27.40 6.19 5.05
CA ASP A 151 -27.08 7.58 4.68
C ASP A 151 -25.58 7.87 4.60
N LEU A 152 -24.73 7.01 5.20
CA LEU A 152 -23.28 7.13 5.16
C LEU A 152 -22.69 6.58 3.85
N VAL A 153 -23.47 5.83 3.07
CA VAL A 153 -23.08 5.42 1.71
C VAL A 153 -22.94 6.64 0.81
N ARG A 154 -21.74 6.80 0.24
CA ARG A 154 -21.43 7.86 -0.72
C ARG A 154 -22.42 7.86 -1.88
N ALA A 155 -22.84 9.03 -2.32
CA ALA A 155 -23.82 9.19 -3.41
C ALA A 155 -23.44 8.40 -4.68
N ALA A 156 -22.15 8.37 -5.05
CA ALA A 156 -21.65 7.61 -6.19
C ALA A 156 -21.81 6.08 -6.07
N HIS A 157 -21.93 5.54 -4.85
CA HIS A 157 -22.07 4.09 -4.61
C HIS A 157 -23.53 3.65 -4.50
N ARG A 158 -24.47 4.57 -4.22
CA ARG A 158 -25.90 4.27 -4.14
C ARG A 158 -26.48 3.64 -5.41
N PRO A 159 -26.23 4.14 -6.63
CA PRO A 159 -26.78 3.53 -7.84
C PRO A 159 -26.15 2.16 -8.17
N LEU A 160 -25.06 1.78 -7.50
CA LEU A 160 -24.41 0.49 -7.68
C LEU A 160 -25.02 -0.60 -6.78
N HIS A 161 -25.76 -0.20 -5.74
CA HIS A 161 -26.34 -1.16 -4.80
C HIS A 161 -27.28 -2.13 -5.51
N GLY A 162 -27.06 -3.42 -5.27
CA GLY A 162 -27.89 -4.49 -5.81
C GLY A 162 -27.54 -4.91 -7.24
N LEU A 163 -26.65 -4.19 -7.94
CA LEU A 163 -26.22 -4.60 -9.29
C LEU A 163 -25.48 -5.94 -9.23
N VAL A 164 -25.75 -6.79 -10.22
CA VAL A 164 -25.20 -8.15 -10.34
C VAL A 164 -24.44 -8.27 -11.64
N PHE A 165 -23.19 -8.72 -11.55
CA PHE A 165 -22.32 -8.95 -12.70
C PHE A 165 -21.66 -10.31 -12.59
N ARG A 166 -21.23 -10.88 -13.72
CA ARG A 166 -20.42 -12.12 -13.68
C ARG A 166 -19.06 -11.80 -13.03
N HIS A 167 -18.40 -12.80 -12.44
CA HIS A 167 -17.17 -12.63 -11.67
C HIS A 167 -15.99 -12.06 -12.48
N ASP A 168 -16.01 -12.19 -13.80
CA ASP A 168 -15.00 -11.74 -14.76
C ASP A 168 -15.45 -10.48 -15.54
N ASP A 169 -16.56 -9.86 -15.14
CA ASP A 169 -17.01 -8.61 -15.72
C ASP A 169 -16.01 -7.47 -15.40
N PRO A 170 -15.61 -6.63 -16.38
CA PRO A 170 -14.70 -5.50 -16.17
C PRO A 170 -15.16 -4.49 -15.10
N PHE A 171 -16.44 -4.51 -14.72
CA PHE A 171 -16.95 -3.77 -13.57
C PHE A 171 -16.08 -3.98 -12.32
N TRP A 172 -15.67 -5.23 -12.05
CA TRP A 172 -14.93 -5.59 -10.83
C TRP A 172 -13.50 -5.07 -10.78
N ASP A 173 -12.88 -4.75 -11.92
CA ASP A 173 -11.52 -4.19 -11.98
C ASP A 173 -11.40 -2.85 -11.25
N THR A 174 -12.51 -2.12 -11.15
CA THR A 174 -12.55 -0.78 -10.55
C THR A 174 -13.52 -0.67 -9.38
N HIS A 175 -14.50 -1.58 -9.29
CA HIS A 175 -15.55 -1.51 -8.28
C HIS A 175 -15.46 -2.60 -7.22
N PHE A 176 -14.52 -3.54 -7.24
CA PHE A 176 -14.38 -4.47 -6.12
C PHE A 176 -13.95 -3.72 -4.83
N PRO A 177 -14.67 -3.86 -3.70
CA PRO A 177 -14.34 -3.15 -2.46
C PRO A 177 -13.02 -3.62 -1.82
N PRO A 178 -12.32 -2.77 -1.03
CA PRO A 178 -12.61 -1.36 -0.78
C PRO A 178 -12.27 -0.49 -2.00
N ASN A 179 -13.23 0.34 -2.41
CA ASN A 179 -13.12 1.23 -3.56
C ASN A 179 -13.46 2.69 -3.17
N GLY A 180 -13.21 3.63 -4.07
CA GLY A 180 -13.54 5.04 -3.85
C GLY A 180 -12.77 5.66 -2.67
N PHE A 181 -11.46 5.42 -2.57
CA PHE A 181 -10.58 6.11 -1.62
C PHE A 181 -10.41 7.58 -2.03
N ARG A 182 -11.36 8.42 -1.65
CA ARG A 182 -11.28 9.89 -1.64
C ARG A 182 -11.81 10.39 -0.31
#